data_AF-A0A4P8XUR8-F1
#
_entry.id   AF-A0A4P8XUR8-F1
#
_cell.length_a   1.000
_cell.length_b   1.000
_cell.length_c   1.000
_cell.angle_alpha   90.00
_cell.angle_beta   90.00
_cell.angle_gamma   90.00
#
_symmetry.space_group_name_H-M   'P 1'
#
loop_
_entity.id
_entity.type
_entity.pdbx_description
1 polymer ?
#
loop_
_entity_poly.entity_id
_entity_poly.type
_entity_poly.pdbx_seq_one_letter_code
_entity_poly.pdbx_strand_id
1 'polypeptide(L)'
;MGKICWDFPLLGTGNESGNNIAAITMFKGSGVMDGLAREICQNSLDAKDSSLPSDNPVKVKFELFDVNKSDYPMFKSYEEAVDSSIEYWNNSPLCTPSITEFLSNIKTALDSETIPMLVMSDFNTVGLNGVNALPHEQSFWNLLVNTEGISIKQNDNSAGSFGIGKNAPFAYSALNLVFYNTLAKDGGRAFEGVTRLVTTQREYNGTMRPTQPIGKYLYLIDDYTGRPLLPSDDCPIAQMDVFKRSEIGTDVAVVGFKKSDYTDWERLTAVAIIKNFVLAIMNGQLTVTVKSPKIEYVIEAKTLEQLLFNEFSDDPQLKYTRQTYETITNGELIKAKIAEKDDLSIYVKYDEKYSASLSRFRSTGMLINTTTNDVLPHFSVVIM
;
A
#
# COMPACT_ATOMS: atom_id res chain seq x y z
N MET A 1 -1.81 -24.02 24.89
CA MET A 1 -2.19 -24.30 23.49
C MET A 1 -2.45 -22.95 22.85
N GLY A 2 -1.86 -22.66 21.70
CA GLY A 2 -1.95 -21.33 21.09
C GLY A 2 -3.36 -21.01 20.58
N LYS A 3 -3.62 -19.74 20.30
CA LYS A 3 -4.92 -19.23 19.84
C LYS A 3 -4.77 -18.16 18.77
N ILE A 4 -5.78 -18.02 17.92
CA ILE A 4 -5.88 -16.93 16.95
C ILE A 4 -6.63 -15.78 17.62
N CYS A 5 -5.98 -14.64 17.78
CA CYS A 5 -6.60 -13.47 18.44
C CYS A 5 -5.90 -12.17 18.07
N TRP A 6 -6.53 -11.05 18.46
CA TRP A 6 -5.83 -9.78 18.61
C TRP A 6 -4.90 -9.86 19.83
N ASP A 7 -3.62 -9.63 19.60
CA ASP A 7 -2.63 -9.42 20.63
C ASP A 7 -2.20 -7.96 20.66
N PHE A 8 -2.32 -7.36 21.84
CA PHE A 8 -1.76 -6.07 22.19
C PHE A 8 -0.78 -6.33 23.33
N PRO A 9 0.55 -6.32 23.05
CA PRO A 9 1.56 -6.61 24.05
C PRO A 9 1.43 -5.67 25.26
N LEU A 10 1.67 -6.19 26.46
CA LEU A 10 1.65 -5.37 27.67
C LEU A 10 2.66 -4.23 27.56
N LEU A 11 2.26 -3.04 28.01
CA LEU A 11 3.10 -1.84 27.92
C LEU A 11 4.36 -1.97 28.78
N GLY A 12 4.23 -2.59 29.95
CA GLY A 12 5.32 -2.72 30.93
C GLY A 12 5.81 -1.33 31.37
N THR A 13 7.10 -1.06 31.17
CA THR A 13 7.73 0.25 31.40
C THR A 13 7.85 1.09 30.13
N GLY A 14 7.11 0.74 29.07
CA GLY A 14 7.07 1.48 27.82
C GLY A 14 6.27 2.79 27.92
N ASN A 15 6.30 3.56 26.83
CA ASN A 15 5.63 4.86 26.76
C ASN A 15 4.17 4.74 26.30
N GLU A 16 3.27 5.43 26.99
CA GLU A 16 1.92 5.66 26.48
C GLU A 16 1.96 6.43 25.16
N SER A 17 1.01 6.14 24.28
CA SER A 17 0.99 6.66 22.92
C SER A 17 -0.41 7.15 22.56
N GLY A 18 -0.52 8.43 22.18
CA GLY A 18 -1.73 9.03 21.64
C GLY A 18 -1.90 8.81 20.12
N ASN A 19 -2.89 9.48 19.52
CA ASN A 19 -3.32 9.23 18.14
C ASN A 19 -2.45 9.90 17.05
N ASN A 20 -1.42 10.65 17.44
CA ASN A 20 -0.56 11.39 16.53
C ASN A 20 0.59 10.52 16.00
N ILE A 21 0.30 9.69 15.00
CA ILE A 21 1.33 8.97 14.25
C ILE A 21 1.72 9.83 13.04
N ALA A 22 2.82 10.59 13.18
CA ALA A 22 3.29 11.54 12.17
C ALA A 22 3.37 10.93 10.75
N ALA A 23 3.80 9.67 10.64
CA ALA A 23 3.90 8.95 9.38
C ALA A 23 2.55 8.73 8.68
N ILE A 24 1.45 8.50 9.43
CA ILE A 24 0.11 8.36 8.84
C ILE A 24 -0.41 9.74 8.41
N THR A 25 -0.15 10.77 9.20
CA THR A 25 -0.59 12.15 8.89
C THR A 25 0.01 12.67 7.59
N MET A 26 1.23 12.27 7.22
CA MET A 26 1.84 12.62 5.92
C MET A 26 1.03 12.13 4.71
N PHE A 27 0.26 11.05 4.86
CA PHE A 27 -0.62 10.51 3.81
C PHE A 27 -2.07 11.04 3.92
N LYS A 28 -2.42 11.74 5.00
CA LYS A 28 -3.69 12.45 5.16
C LYS A 28 -3.55 13.85 4.58
N GLY A 29 -4.30 14.18 3.51
CA GLY A 29 -4.46 15.60 3.16
C GLY A 29 -4.57 15.99 1.69
N SER A 30 -4.60 15.07 0.72
CA SER A 30 -4.74 15.47 -0.69
C SER A 30 -6.04 15.02 -1.36
N GLY A 31 -6.81 14.10 -0.75
CA GLY A 31 -7.94 13.46 -1.43
C GLY A 31 -7.52 12.62 -2.64
N VAL A 32 -6.22 12.37 -2.82
CA VAL A 32 -5.68 11.65 -3.97
C VAL A 32 -5.22 10.25 -3.55
N MET A 33 -5.53 9.26 -4.39
CA MET A 33 -5.02 7.90 -4.27
C MET A 33 -3.53 7.78 -4.66
N ASP A 34 -2.87 8.90 -4.99
CA ASP A 34 -1.50 8.99 -5.50
C ASP A 34 -0.48 8.35 -4.56
N GLY A 35 -0.55 8.64 -3.25
CA GLY A 35 0.38 8.07 -2.26
C GLY A 35 0.26 6.55 -2.17
N LEU A 36 -0.96 6.02 -2.06
CA LEU A 36 -1.20 4.58 -2.00
C LEU A 36 -0.82 3.87 -3.29
N ALA A 37 -1.30 4.38 -4.44
CA ALA A 37 -1.04 3.78 -5.75
C ALA A 37 0.46 3.75 -6.06
N ARG A 38 1.17 4.84 -5.75
CA ARG A 38 2.62 4.95 -5.94
C ARG A 38 3.37 3.96 -5.08
N GLU A 39 3.05 3.89 -3.78
CA GLU A 39 3.70 2.96 -2.86
C GLU A 39 3.52 1.50 -3.28
N ILE A 40 2.27 1.09 -3.55
CA ILE A 40 1.96 -0.31 -3.92
C ILE A 40 2.64 -0.70 -5.24
N CYS A 41 2.49 0.12 -6.30
CA CYS A 41 3.04 -0.21 -7.61
C CYS A 41 4.58 -0.18 -7.60
N GLN A 42 5.18 0.76 -6.86
CA GLN A 42 6.63 0.82 -6.73
C GLN A 42 7.18 -0.40 -5.99
N ASN A 43 6.58 -0.78 -4.85
CA ASN A 43 6.99 -1.97 -4.10
C ASN A 43 6.86 -3.25 -4.95
N SER A 44 5.80 -3.33 -5.76
CA SER A 44 5.58 -4.46 -6.68
C SER A 44 6.66 -4.53 -7.77
N LEU A 45 7.01 -3.38 -8.38
CA LEU A 45 8.05 -3.29 -9.41
C LEU A 45 9.45 -3.60 -8.85
N ASP A 46 9.77 -3.09 -7.66
CA ASP A 46 11.04 -3.36 -6.98
C ASP A 46 11.18 -4.85 -6.61
N ALA A 47 10.05 -5.54 -6.41
CA ALA A 47 9.97 -6.97 -6.08
C ALA A 47 9.81 -7.90 -7.29
N LYS A 48 9.95 -7.40 -8.54
CA LYS A 48 9.81 -8.20 -9.77
C LYS A 48 10.68 -9.46 -9.70
N ASP A 49 10.10 -10.62 -10.02
CA ASP A 49 10.87 -11.85 -10.09
C ASP A 49 11.78 -11.86 -11.34
N SER A 50 13.08 -11.75 -11.11
CA SER A 50 14.12 -11.72 -12.15
C SER A 50 14.31 -13.05 -12.90
N SER A 51 13.73 -14.15 -12.40
CA SER A 51 13.73 -15.44 -13.12
C SER A 51 12.62 -15.55 -14.17
N LEU A 52 11.65 -14.63 -14.14
CA LEU A 52 10.63 -14.55 -15.19
C LEU A 52 11.22 -13.85 -16.44
N PRO A 53 10.68 -14.13 -17.63
CA PRO A 53 11.04 -13.41 -18.85
C PRO A 53 10.95 -11.89 -18.65
N SER A 54 11.88 -11.14 -19.24
CA SER A 54 11.96 -9.68 -19.06
C SER A 54 10.69 -8.95 -19.51
N ASP A 55 10.01 -9.50 -20.52
CA ASP A 55 8.74 -9.05 -21.10
C ASP A 55 7.50 -9.47 -20.29
N ASN A 56 7.65 -10.28 -19.24
CA ASN A 56 6.55 -10.58 -18.33
C ASN A 56 6.30 -9.37 -17.41
N PRO A 57 5.12 -8.72 -17.46
CA PRO A 57 4.83 -7.55 -16.64
C PRO A 57 4.66 -7.94 -15.17
N VAL A 58 5.05 -7.05 -14.25
CA VAL A 58 4.49 -7.08 -12.90
C VAL A 58 3.01 -6.77 -13.01
N LYS A 59 2.17 -7.56 -12.34
CA LYS A 59 0.72 -7.33 -12.30
C LYS A 59 0.32 -6.85 -10.92
N VAL A 60 -0.53 -5.83 -10.87
CA VAL A 60 -1.11 -5.34 -9.62
C VAL A 60 -2.63 -5.28 -9.77
N LYS A 61 -3.36 -5.70 -8.74
CA LYS A 61 -4.83 -5.64 -8.72
C LYS A 61 -5.29 -4.89 -7.48
N PHE A 62 -5.99 -3.79 -7.68
CA PHE A 62 -6.75 -3.09 -6.65
C PHE A 62 -8.20 -3.55 -6.74
N GLU A 63 -8.71 -4.23 -5.72
CA GLU A 63 -10.07 -4.76 -5.68
C GLU A 63 -10.79 -4.33 -4.40
N LEU A 64 -11.91 -3.62 -4.57
CA LEU A 64 -12.78 -3.25 -3.46
C LEU A 64 -13.99 -4.18 -3.43
N PHE A 65 -14.29 -4.71 -2.25
CA PHE A 65 -15.53 -5.41 -1.95
C PHE A 65 -15.96 -5.11 -0.51
N ASP A 66 -17.19 -5.50 -0.19
CA ASP A 66 -17.76 -5.37 1.15
C ASP A 66 -17.82 -6.74 1.82
N VAL A 67 -17.45 -6.80 3.10
CA VAL A 67 -17.59 -8.01 3.93
C VAL A 67 -18.66 -7.80 4.99
N ASN A 68 -19.50 -8.80 5.25
CA ASN A 68 -20.41 -8.73 6.39
C ASN A 68 -19.61 -8.89 7.68
N LYS A 69 -19.75 -7.94 8.60
CA LYS A 69 -19.02 -7.92 9.88
C LYS A 69 -19.30 -9.18 10.71
N SER A 70 -20.53 -9.69 10.68
CA SER A 70 -20.99 -10.86 11.43
C SER A 70 -20.30 -12.17 11.04
N ASP A 71 -19.77 -12.25 9.82
CA ASP A 71 -19.21 -13.50 9.28
C ASP A 71 -17.80 -13.76 9.84
N TYR A 72 -17.16 -12.73 10.42
CA TYR A 72 -15.78 -12.79 10.88
C TYR A 72 -15.66 -12.41 12.37
N PRO A 73 -15.50 -13.41 13.27
CA PRO A 73 -15.44 -13.19 14.72
C PRO A 73 -14.37 -12.18 15.17
N MET A 74 -13.33 -12.00 14.36
CA MET A 74 -12.23 -11.10 14.67
C MET A 74 -12.67 -9.62 14.74
N PHE A 75 -13.76 -9.22 14.07
CA PHE A 75 -14.30 -7.86 14.18
C PHE A 75 -14.87 -7.62 15.58
N LYS A 76 -15.55 -8.62 16.15
CA LYS A 76 -16.07 -8.52 17.52
C LYS A 76 -14.93 -8.37 18.53
N SER A 77 -13.90 -9.21 18.44
CA SER A 77 -12.73 -9.08 19.33
C SER A 77 -11.93 -7.80 19.10
N TYR A 78 -11.96 -7.24 17.87
CA TYR A 78 -11.36 -5.95 17.59
C TYR A 78 -12.14 -4.81 18.26
N GLU A 79 -13.47 -4.87 18.17
CA GLU A 79 -14.37 -3.94 18.84
C GLU A 79 -14.17 -3.94 20.36
N GLU A 80 -14.02 -5.12 20.98
CA GLU A 80 -13.67 -5.25 22.41
C GLU A 80 -12.35 -4.56 22.76
N ALA A 81 -11.34 -4.62 21.88
CA ALA A 81 -10.06 -3.93 22.08
C ALA A 81 -10.16 -2.40 21.91
N VAL A 82 -11.02 -1.93 21.00
CA VAL A 82 -11.35 -0.51 20.82
C VAL A 82 -12.10 0.02 22.03
N ASP A 83 -13.11 -0.71 22.53
CA ASP A 83 -13.87 -0.35 23.72
C ASP A 83 -12.96 -0.29 24.96
N SER A 84 -12.03 -1.24 25.10
CA SER A 84 -11.00 -1.22 26.15
C SER A 84 -10.11 0.02 26.06
N SER A 85 -9.74 0.44 24.84
CA SER A 85 -8.98 1.67 24.63
C SER A 85 -9.77 2.92 24.99
N ILE A 86 -11.06 2.99 24.63
CA ILE A 86 -11.97 4.07 25.02
C ILE A 86 -12.05 4.17 26.55
N GLU A 87 -12.23 3.05 27.24
CA GLU A 87 -12.29 3.02 28.70
C GLU A 87 -10.98 3.51 29.33
N TYR A 88 -9.82 3.10 28.81
CA TYR A 88 -8.52 3.57 29.28
C TYR A 88 -8.42 5.10 29.21
N TRP A 89 -8.73 5.67 28.04
CA TRP A 89 -8.60 7.12 27.82
C TRP A 89 -9.67 7.93 28.54
N ASN A 90 -10.89 7.42 28.70
CA ASN A 90 -11.93 8.11 29.49
C ASN A 90 -11.52 8.29 30.96
N ASN A 91 -10.65 7.41 31.48
CA ASN A 91 -10.13 7.49 32.85
C ASN A 91 -8.72 8.12 32.93
N SER A 92 -8.11 8.46 31.80
CA SER A 92 -6.76 9.03 31.76
C SER A 92 -6.77 10.56 31.84
N PRO A 93 -5.94 11.18 32.69
CA PRO A 93 -5.78 12.64 32.72
C PRO A 93 -5.08 13.19 31.47
N LEU A 94 -4.53 12.32 30.62
CA LEU A 94 -3.86 12.68 29.36
C LEU A 94 -4.81 12.66 28.15
N CYS A 95 -6.09 12.33 28.36
CA CYS A 95 -7.08 12.28 27.28
C CYS A 95 -7.29 13.65 26.64
N THR A 96 -7.24 13.69 25.32
CA THR A 96 -7.47 14.89 24.51
C THR A 96 -8.69 14.70 23.61
N PRO A 97 -9.34 15.79 23.16
CA PRO A 97 -10.43 15.70 22.18
C PRO A 97 -10.04 14.94 20.90
N SER A 98 -8.79 15.05 20.46
CA SER A 98 -8.30 14.35 19.26
C SER A 98 -8.23 12.83 19.45
N ILE A 99 -7.92 12.34 20.65
CA ILE A 99 -7.92 10.91 20.97
C ILE A 99 -9.36 10.39 21.00
N THR A 100 -10.26 11.12 21.66
CA THR A 100 -11.69 10.78 21.70
C THR A 100 -12.29 10.73 20.30
N GLU A 101 -12.02 11.73 19.46
CA GLU A 101 -12.49 11.77 18.07
C GLU A 101 -11.93 10.60 17.25
N PHE A 102 -10.63 10.31 17.39
CA PHE A 102 -9.99 9.18 16.71
C PHE A 102 -10.65 7.83 17.04
N LEU A 103 -10.85 7.53 18.33
CA LEU A 103 -11.49 6.29 18.76
C LEU A 103 -12.98 6.24 18.38
N SER A 104 -13.70 7.37 18.48
CA SER A 104 -15.10 7.49 18.06
C SER A 104 -15.27 7.21 16.57
N ASN A 105 -14.35 7.69 15.73
CA ASN A 105 -14.38 7.43 14.29
C ASN A 105 -14.19 5.93 13.98
N ILE A 106 -13.28 5.25 14.69
CA ILE A 106 -13.11 3.79 14.56
C ILE A 106 -14.38 3.06 15.01
N LYS A 107 -14.96 3.44 16.15
CA LYS A 107 -16.20 2.84 16.66
C LYS A 107 -17.36 3.01 15.70
N THR A 108 -17.54 4.23 15.16
CA THR A 108 -18.57 4.54 14.15
C THR A 108 -18.39 3.67 12.90
N ALA A 109 -17.15 3.44 12.46
CA ALA A 109 -16.88 2.54 11.33
C ALA A 109 -17.19 1.07 11.66
N LEU A 110 -17.01 0.65 12.93
CA LEU A 110 -17.39 -0.68 13.40
C LEU A 110 -18.91 -0.86 13.55
N ASP A 111 -19.69 0.19 13.75
CA ASP A 111 -21.15 0.10 13.85
C ASP A 111 -21.83 -0.35 12.54
N SER A 112 -21.13 -0.22 11.42
CA SER A 112 -21.61 -0.71 10.12
C SER A 112 -21.76 -2.23 10.09
N GLU A 113 -22.86 -2.71 9.47
CA GLU A 113 -23.08 -4.13 9.22
C GLU A 113 -22.08 -4.70 8.20
N THR A 114 -21.62 -3.85 7.28
CA THR A 114 -20.65 -4.21 6.25
C THR A 114 -19.38 -3.37 6.37
N ILE A 115 -18.23 -4.02 6.18
CA ILE A 115 -16.92 -3.38 6.25
C ILE A 115 -16.30 -3.38 4.84
N PRO A 116 -16.05 -2.20 4.23
CA PRO A 116 -15.38 -2.14 2.94
C PRO A 116 -13.92 -2.55 3.07
N MET A 117 -13.44 -3.39 2.15
CA MET A 117 -12.07 -3.86 2.11
C MET A 117 -11.48 -3.63 0.73
N LEU A 118 -10.44 -2.79 0.66
CA LEU A 118 -9.64 -2.58 -0.55
C LEU A 118 -8.41 -3.48 -0.48
N VAL A 119 -8.38 -4.52 -1.30
CA VAL A 119 -7.26 -5.45 -1.40
C VAL A 119 -6.38 -5.09 -2.58
N MET A 120 -5.08 -5.00 -2.34
CA MET A 120 -4.07 -4.67 -3.33
C MET A 120 -3.11 -5.84 -3.43
N SER A 121 -3.23 -6.60 -4.53
CA SER A 121 -2.49 -7.84 -4.77
C SER A 121 -1.46 -7.63 -5.87
N ASP A 122 -0.21 -8.02 -5.61
CA ASP A 122 0.82 -8.10 -6.64
C ASP A 122 1.02 -9.54 -7.15
N PHE A 123 1.53 -9.68 -8.37
CA PHE A 123 1.89 -10.96 -9.01
C PHE A 123 3.10 -10.75 -9.92
N ASN A 124 3.74 -11.86 -10.31
CA ASN A 124 5.04 -11.86 -10.99
C ASN A 124 6.15 -11.18 -10.17
N THR A 125 6.00 -11.19 -8.84
CA THR A 125 6.95 -10.70 -7.85
C THR A 125 7.57 -11.89 -7.11
N VAL A 126 8.53 -11.64 -6.22
CA VAL A 126 9.10 -12.67 -5.33
C VAL A 126 8.31 -12.87 -4.04
N GLY A 127 7.21 -12.12 -3.83
CA GLY A 127 6.52 -12.04 -2.53
C GLY A 127 7.43 -11.50 -1.41
N LEU A 128 7.05 -11.70 -0.15
CA LEU A 128 7.84 -11.27 1.01
C LEU A 128 8.68 -12.42 1.55
N ASN A 129 9.86 -12.63 0.95
CA ASN A 129 10.80 -13.66 1.41
C ASN A 129 11.22 -13.47 2.88
N GLY A 130 11.59 -14.58 3.52
CA GLY A 130 12.05 -14.63 4.90
C GLY A 130 10.92 -14.69 5.92
N VAL A 131 9.74 -15.20 5.56
CA VAL A 131 8.68 -15.52 6.55
C VAL A 131 9.21 -16.47 7.63
N ASN A 132 9.99 -17.47 7.22
CA ASN A 132 10.61 -18.47 8.09
C ASN A 132 12.12 -18.23 8.29
N ALA A 133 12.57 -16.98 8.17
CA ALA A 133 13.98 -16.61 8.28
C ALA A 133 14.57 -17.02 9.64
N LEU A 134 15.81 -17.50 9.63
CA LEU A 134 16.59 -17.72 10.86
C LEU A 134 16.98 -16.36 11.51
N PRO A 135 17.35 -16.32 12.80
CA PRO A 135 17.62 -15.05 13.52
C PRO A 135 18.69 -14.11 12.92
N HIS A 136 19.51 -14.60 11.99
CA HIS A 136 20.56 -13.83 11.32
C HIS A 136 20.29 -13.61 9.82
N GLU A 137 19.10 -13.99 9.35
CA GLU A 137 18.68 -13.83 7.97
C GLU A 137 17.74 -12.63 7.83
N GLN A 138 17.78 -11.98 6.66
CA GLN A 138 16.88 -10.88 6.37
C GLN A 138 15.46 -11.40 6.11
N SER A 139 14.48 -10.77 6.74
CA SER A 139 13.06 -11.06 6.55
C SER A 139 12.32 -9.84 6.03
N PHE A 140 11.95 -9.85 4.75
CA PHE A 140 11.14 -8.77 4.16
C PHE A 140 9.72 -8.75 4.73
N TRP A 141 9.20 -9.93 5.12
CA TRP A 141 7.97 -10.02 5.91
C TRP A 141 8.08 -9.20 7.20
N ASN A 142 9.11 -9.44 8.01
CA ASN A 142 9.28 -8.70 9.26
C ASN A 142 9.55 -7.22 9.03
N LEU A 143 10.29 -6.86 7.98
CA LEU A 143 10.53 -5.45 7.64
C LEU A 143 9.23 -4.69 7.33
N LEU A 144 8.29 -5.33 6.64
CA LEU A 144 6.99 -4.73 6.35
C LEU A 144 6.06 -4.73 7.57
N VAL A 145 5.90 -5.88 8.22
CA VAL A 145 4.82 -6.14 9.20
C VAL A 145 5.26 -5.89 10.64
N ASN A 146 6.51 -6.21 10.98
CA ASN A 146 6.96 -6.39 12.37
C ASN A 146 8.00 -5.39 12.88
N THR A 147 8.51 -4.50 12.02
CA THR A 147 9.47 -3.46 12.43
C THR A 147 8.85 -2.07 12.39
N GLU A 148 9.46 -1.10 13.06
CA GLU A 148 9.15 0.33 12.98
C GLU A 148 10.44 1.13 12.90
N GLY A 149 10.43 2.26 12.17
CA GLY A 149 11.59 3.18 12.09
C GLY A 149 12.84 2.64 11.39
N ILE A 150 12.79 1.43 10.82
CA ILE A 150 13.87 0.82 10.04
C ILE A 150 13.55 1.02 8.55
N SER A 151 14.52 1.52 7.78
CA SER A 151 14.42 1.70 6.32
C SER A 151 15.45 0.85 5.59
N ILE A 152 15.01 -0.23 4.96
CA ILE A 152 15.88 -1.14 4.19
C ILE A 152 15.31 -1.36 2.78
N LYS A 153 16.20 -1.36 1.79
CA LYS A 153 15.90 -1.66 0.38
C LYS A 153 15.86 -3.18 0.14
N GLN A 154 15.06 -3.64 -0.83
CA GLN A 154 15.02 -5.07 -1.18
C GLN A 154 16.27 -5.54 -1.91
N ASN A 155 16.85 -4.69 -2.76
CA ASN A 155 18.12 -4.92 -3.44
C ASN A 155 18.78 -3.57 -3.80
N ASP A 156 20.01 -3.60 -4.32
CA ASP A 156 20.77 -2.40 -4.69
C ASP A 156 20.05 -1.55 -5.76
N ASN A 157 19.25 -2.20 -6.61
CA ASN A 157 18.46 -1.57 -7.66
C ASN A 157 17.06 -1.13 -7.18
N SER A 158 16.66 -1.45 -5.95
CA SER A 158 15.35 -1.06 -5.41
C SER A 158 15.34 0.44 -5.16
N ALA A 159 14.30 1.08 -5.68
CA ALA A 159 14.10 2.49 -5.49
C ALA A 159 13.23 2.79 -4.24
N GLY A 160 12.53 1.78 -3.72
CA GLY A 160 11.75 1.80 -2.49
C GLY A 160 12.49 1.22 -1.29
N SER A 161 12.16 1.73 -0.11
CA SER A 161 12.60 1.19 1.18
C SER A 161 11.38 0.89 2.03
N PHE A 162 11.36 -0.26 2.71
CA PHE A 162 10.38 -0.51 3.76
C PHE A 162 10.63 0.50 4.87
N GLY A 163 9.81 1.54 5.01
CA GLY A 163 10.09 2.64 5.93
C GLY A 163 8.84 3.45 6.27
N ILE A 164 8.71 4.65 5.69
CA ILE A 164 7.56 5.53 5.93
C ILE A 164 6.34 5.07 5.12
N GLY A 165 6.55 4.58 3.89
CA GLY A 165 5.51 4.19 2.93
C GLY A 165 4.56 3.09 3.42
N LYS A 166 5.02 2.17 4.27
CA LYS A 166 4.16 1.12 4.86
C LYS A 166 3.00 1.65 5.70
N ASN A 167 3.07 2.91 6.13
CA ASN A 167 2.00 3.58 6.85
C ASN A 167 0.91 4.15 5.93
N ALA A 168 1.15 4.23 4.62
CA ALA A 168 0.19 4.76 3.66
C ALA A 168 -1.16 4.04 3.72
N PRO A 169 -1.25 2.69 3.73
CA PRO A 169 -2.54 1.99 3.76
C PRO A 169 -3.40 2.35 4.99
N PHE A 170 -2.79 2.61 6.14
CA PHE A 170 -3.52 3.01 7.36
C PHE A 170 -4.25 4.34 7.21
N ALA A 171 -3.74 5.28 6.40
CA ALA A 171 -4.40 6.57 6.18
C ALA A 171 -5.78 6.43 5.50
N TYR A 172 -5.94 5.37 4.69
CA TYR A 172 -7.16 5.05 3.94
C TYR A 172 -8.11 4.12 4.70
N SER A 173 -7.71 3.62 5.87
CA SER A 173 -8.52 2.77 6.75
C SER A 173 -9.27 3.63 7.78
N ALA A 174 -10.59 3.52 7.84
CA ALA A 174 -11.40 4.08 8.93
C ALA A 174 -11.16 3.33 10.25
N LEU A 175 -10.76 2.05 10.16
CA LEU A 175 -10.48 1.19 11.30
C LEU A 175 -9.03 1.25 11.78
N ASN A 176 -8.14 1.98 11.09
CA ASN A 176 -6.68 1.92 11.26
C ASN A 176 -6.14 0.48 11.27
N LEU A 177 -6.69 -0.36 10.38
CA LEU A 177 -6.44 -1.79 10.28
C LEU A 177 -6.02 -2.16 8.85
N VAL A 178 -4.91 -2.89 8.76
CA VAL A 178 -4.37 -3.42 7.50
C VAL A 178 -4.08 -4.91 7.65
N PHE A 179 -4.50 -5.74 6.68
CA PHE A 179 -4.04 -7.12 6.58
C PHE A 179 -2.87 -7.21 5.58
N TYR A 180 -1.89 -8.04 5.93
CA TYR A 180 -0.81 -8.44 5.03
C TYR A 180 -0.91 -9.94 4.79
N ASN A 181 -0.77 -10.37 3.55
CA ASN A 181 -0.76 -11.77 3.16
C ASN A 181 0.34 -12.02 2.12
N THR A 182 1.02 -13.16 2.14
CA THR A 182 2.03 -13.47 1.13
C THR A 182 2.12 -14.95 0.82
N LEU A 183 2.38 -15.23 -0.46
CA LEU A 183 3.08 -16.42 -0.90
C LEU A 183 4.45 -15.96 -1.41
N ALA A 184 5.50 -16.26 -0.66
CA ALA A 184 6.86 -15.90 -1.02
C ALA A 184 7.54 -16.96 -1.88
N LYS A 185 8.50 -16.55 -2.71
CA LYS A 185 9.22 -17.44 -3.63
C LYS A 185 10.02 -18.53 -2.90
N ASP A 186 10.48 -18.25 -1.69
CA ASP A 186 11.13 -19.22 -0.80
C ASP A 186 10.16 -20.26 -0.19
N GLY A 187 8.87 -20.19 -0.54
CA GLY A 187 7.81 -21.06 -0.02
C GLY A 187 7.15 -20.54 1.26
N GLY A 188 7.58 -19.39 1.78
CA GLY A 188 6.99 -18.72 2.94
C GLY A 188 5.50 -18.40 2.74
N ARG A 189 4.71 -18.64 3.79
CA ARG A 189 3.27 -18.35 3.86
C ARG A 189 3.00 -17.57 5.12
N ALA A 190 2.37 -16.41 5.01
CA ALA A 190 2.01 -15.62 6.17
C ALA A 190 0.79 -14.77 5.90
N PHE A 191 -0.10 -14.70 6.88
CA PHE A 191 -1.18 -13.74 6.98
C PHE A 191 -1.16 -13.11 8.38
N GLU A 192 -1.23 -11.78 8.46
CA GLU A 192 -1.27 -11.06 9.74
C GLU A 192 -2.05 -9.75 9.61
N GLY A 193 -2.89 -9.46 10.59
CA GLY A 193 -3.53 -8.15 10.73
C GLY A 193 -2.70 -7.24 11.59
N VAL A 194 -2.54 -5.99 11.20
CA VAL A 194 -1.87 -4.95 11.99
C VAL A 194 -2.85 -3.81 12.18
N THR A 195 -3.06 -3.43 13.43
CA THR A 195 -3.84 -2.24 13.80
C THR A 195 -2.98 -1.25 14.56
N ARG A 196 -3.24 0.04 14.33
CA ARG A 196 -2.60 1.15 15.04
C ARG A 196 -3.67 1.97 15.73
N LEU A 197 -3.85 1.71 17.02
CA LEU A 197 -4.73 2.48 17.88
C LEU A 197 -3.93 3.55 18.63
N VAL A 198 -4.40 3.86 19.83
CA VAL A 198 -3.67 4.53 20.90
C VAL A 198 -3.43 3.50 22.00
N THR A 199 -2.77 3.87 23.10
CA THR A 199 -2.65 2.96 24.26
C THR A 199 -4.02 2.35 24.58
N THR A 200 -4.08 1.03 24.62
CA THR A 200 -5.24 0.26 25.05
C THR A 200 -4.92 -0.47 26.34
N GLN A 201 -5.82 -1.30 26.83
CA GLN A 201 -5.64 -2.09 28.03
C GLN A 201 -6.23 -3.48 27.87
N ARG A 202 -5.66 -4.46 28.59
CA ARG A 202 -6.24 -5.80 28.71
C ARG A 202 -6.11 -6.31 30.13
N GLU A 203 -6.98 -7.25 30.50
CA GLU A 203 -6.84 -7.94 31.78
C GLU A 203 -5.56 -8.79 31.78
N TYR A 204 -4.76 -8.65 32.84
CA TYR A 204 -3.60 -9.49 33.09
C TYR A 204 -3.48 -9.74 34.59
N ASN A 205 -3.57 -11.02 34.98
CA ASN A 205 -3.57 -11.47 36.38
C ASN A 205 -4.64 -10.77 37.25
N GLY A 206 -5.88 -10.65 36.74
CA GLY A 206 -7.01 -10.06 37.45
C GLY A 206 -6.95 -8.54 37.60
N THR A 207 -6.09 -7.86 36.84
CA THR A 207 -5.98 -6.40 36.83
C THR A 207 -5.89 -5.90 35.40
N MET A 208 -6.60 -4.81 35.08
CA MET A 208 -6.44 -4.13 33.80
C MET A 208 -5.04 -3.50 33.71
N ARG A 209 -4.30 -3.83 32.66
CA ARG A 209 -2.95 -3.31 32.41
C ARG A 209 -2.88 -2.62 31.06
N PRO A 210 -2.19 -1.47 30.96
CA PRO A 210 -1.99 -0.80 29.68
C PRO A 210 -1.16 -1.67 28.73
N THR A 211 -1.36 -1.46 27.45
CA THR A 211 -0.74 -2.21 26.35
C THR A 211 -0.15 -1.25 25.32
N GLN A 212 0.67 -1.79 24.43
CA GLN A 212 1.18 -1.07 23.26
C GLN A 212 0.02 -0.63 22.35
N PRO A 213 0.16 0.48 21.62
CA PRO A 213 -0.87 0.98 20.70
C PRO A 213 -1.00 0.15 19.42
N ILE A 214 0.03 -0.64 19.08
CA ILE A 214 0.04 -1.50 17.90
C ILE A 214 -0.42 -2.89 18.32
N GLY A 215 -1.52 -3.33 17.71
CA GLY A 215 -2.07 -4.67 17.90
C GLY A 215 -1.89 -5.52 16.65
N LYS A 216 -1.84 -6.85 16.85
CA LYS A 216 -1.69 -7.82 15.77
C LYS A 216 -2.71 -8.92 15.84
N TYR A 217 -3.28 -9.28 14.70
CA TYR A 217 -4.14 -10.45 14.57
C TYR A 217 -3.32 -11.59 14.00
N LEU A 218 -2.95 -12.54 14.86
CA LEU A 218 -1.97 -13.58 14.61
C LEU A 218 -2.27 -14.86 15.41
N TYR A 219 -1.46 -15.90 15.22
CA TYR A 219 -1.48 -17.09 16.07
C TYR A 219 -0.56 -16.88 17.28
N LEU A 220 -1.14 -16.63 18.44
CA LEU A 220 -0.42 -16.39 19.69
C LEU A 220 -0.12 -17.72 20.37
N ILE A 221 1.15 -18.00 20.64
CA ILE A 221 1.62 -19.22 21.30
C ILE A 221 1.65 -19.02 22.82
N ASP A 222 2.21 -17.88 23.25
CA ASP A 222 2.27 -17.39 24.63
C ASP A 222 2.33 -15.85 24.64
N ASP A 223 2.42 -15.22 25.82
CA ASP A 223 2.42 -13.75 25.97
C ASP A 223 3.61 -13.03 25.31
N TYR A 224 4.62 -13.76 24.85
CA TYR A 224 5.84 -13.21 24.24
C TYR A 224 6.03 -13.66 22.79
N THR A 225 5.39 -14.75 22.40
CA THR A 225 5.65 -15.46 21.15
C THR A 225 4.37 -15.59 20.33
N GLY A 226 4.39 -15.00 19.15
CA GLY A 226 3.37 -15.16 18.12
C GLY A 226 4.00 -15.51 16.79
N ARG A 227 3.19 -16.06 15.88
CA ARG A 227 3.56 -16.28 14.47
C ARG A 227 2.43 -15.81 13.56
N PRO A 228 2.72 -15.46 12.29
CA PRO A 228 1.66 -15.21 11.33
C PRO A 228 0.74 -16.43 11.19
N LEU A 229 -0.48 -16.19 10.72
CA LEU A 229 -1.43 -17.23 10.37
C LEU A 229 -0.95 -17.97 9.11
N LEU A 230 -1.07 -19.29 9.16
CA LEU A 230 -0.74 -20.19 8.06
C LEU A 230 -2.03 -20.67 7.39
N PRO A 231 -1.97 -21.13 6.12
CA PRO A 231 -3.15 -21.65 5.42
C PRO A 231 -3.84 -22.84 6.12
N SER A 232 -3.14 -23.54 7.01
CA SER A 232 -3.67 -24.64 7.82
C SER A 232 -4.39 -24.19 9.09
N ASP A 233 -4.28 -22.92 9.48
CA ASP A 233 -4.98 -22.39 10.63
C ASP A 233 -6.46 -22.12 10.28
N ASP A 234 -7.37 -22.52 11.17
CA ASP A 234 -8.81 -22.30 11.01
C ASP A 234 -9.17 -20.84 11.32
N CYS A 235 -9.03 -19.98 10.30
CA CYS A 235 -9.29 -18.55 10.40
C CYS A 235 -10.16 -18.07 9.23
N PRO A 236 -11.46 -17.82 9.43
CA PRO A 236 -12.38 -17.45 8.34
C PRO A 236 -11.92 -16.28 7.49
N ILE A 237 -11.33 -15.23 8.09
CA ILE A 237 -10.88 -14.04 7.34
C ILE A 237 -9.68 -14.37 6.44
N ALA A 238 -8.73 -15.19 6.91
CA ALA A 238 -7.57 -15.60 6.10
C ALA A 238 -7.93 -16.62 5.00
N GLN A 239 -9.10 -17.26 5.11
CA GLN A 239 -9.63 -18.24 4.16
C GLN A 239 -10.57 -17.64 3.12
N MET A 240 -10.70 -16.31 3.07
CA MET A 240 -11.42 -15.66 1.98
C MET A 240 -10.71 -15.92 0.64
N ASP A 241 -11.46 -16.09 -0.43
CA ASP A 241 -10.88 -16.46 -1.73
C ASP A 241 -9.88 -15.42 -2.25
N VAL A 242 -10.06 -14.15 -1.91
CA VAL A 242 -9.09 -13.08 -2.25
C VAL A 242 -7.73 -13.25 -1.58
N PHE A 243 -7.64 -13.93 -0.44
CA PHE A 243 -6.39 -14.18 0.29
C PHE A 243 -5.82 -15.59 0.05
N LYS A 244 -6.56 -16.47 -0.64
CA LYS A 244 -6.08 -17.81 -1.01
C LYS A 244 -5.14 -17.76 -2.22
N ARG A 245 -3.89 -17.39 -1.96
CA ARG A 245 -2.86 -17.29 -3.01
C ARG A 245 -2.37 -18.65 -3.53
N SER A 246 -2.71 -18.95 -4.78
CA SER A 246 -2.08 -20.00 -5.59
C SER A 246 -0.79 -19.54 -6.28
N GLU A 247 -0.62 -18.23 -6.47
CA GLU A 247 0.50 -17.60 -7.18
C GLU A 247 1.36 -16.74 -6.23
N ILE A 248 2.67 -16.69 -6.51
CA ILE A 248 3.64 -15.93 -5.72
C ILE A 248 3.29 -14.44 -5.75
N GLY A 249 3.40 -13.80 -4.59
CA GLY A 249 3.23 -12.36 -4.42
C GLY A 249 2.66 -12.00 -3.05
N THR A 250 2.17 -10.77 -2.94
CA THR A 250 1.77 -10.14 -1.69
C THR A 250 0.42 -9.47 -1.82
N ASP A 251 -0.40 -9.54 -0.79
CA ASP A 251 -1.61 -8.75 -0.63
C ASP A 251 -1.43 -7.75 0.52
N VAL A 252 -1.90 -6.52 0.30
CA VAL A 252 -2.09 -5.51 1.32
C VAL A 252 -3.57 -5.14 1.31
N ALA A 253 -4.25 -5.30 2.44
CA ALA A 253 -5.70 -5.10 2.55
C ALA A 253 -6.02 -3.93 3.48
N VAL A 254 -6.57 -2.84 2.97
CA VAL A 254 -7.09 -1.74 3.77
C VAL A 254 -8.49 -2.12 4.26
N VAL A 255 -8.63 -2.35 5.57
CA VAL A 255 -9.91 -2.76 6.17
C VAL A 255 -10.67 -1.52 6.64
N GLY A 256 -11.96 -1.44 6.33
CA GLY A 256 -12.74 -0.22 6.55
C GLY A 256 -12.30 0.90 5.61
N PHE A 257 -12.07 0.61 4.33
CA PHE A 257 -11.71 1.64 3.34
C PHE A 257 -12.71 2.81 3.35
N LYS A 258 -12.22 4.05 3.43
CA LYS A 258 -13.03 5.27 3.59
C LYS A 258 -13.78 5.67 2.31
N LYS A 259 -14.76 4.86 1.88
CA LYS A 259 -15.54 5.08 0.64
C LYS A 259 -16.18 6.48 0.56
N SER A 260 -16.57 7.05 1.70
CA SER A 260 -17.13 8.41 1.79
C SER A 260 -16.13 9.50 1.44
N ASP A 261 -14.88 9.31 1.81
CA ASP A 261 -13.81 10.30 1.63
C ASP A 261 -13.23 10.20 0.22
N TYR A 262 -13.39 9.04 -0.43
CA TYR A 262 -12.90 8.71 -1.77
C TYR A 262 -14.03 8.16 -2.64
N THR A 263 -15.06 8.98 -2.90
CA THR A 263 -16.27 8.57 -3.65
C THR A 263 -16.01 8.11 -5.09
N ASP A 264 -14.89 8.54 -5.67
CA ASP A 264 -14.44 8.23 -7.03
C ASP A 264 -13.05 7.57 -7.02
N TRP A 265 -12.82 6.73 -6.02
CA TRP A 265 -11.51 6.12 -5.77
C TRP A 265 -11.01 5.31 -6.98
N GLU A 266 -11.89 4.67 -7.75
CA GLU A 266 -11.50 3.88 -8.92
C GLU A 266 -10.80 4.75 -9.95
N ARG A 267 -11.43 5.87 -10.31
CA ARG A 267 -10.87 6.83 -11.26
C ARG A 267 -9.63 7.51 -10.68
N LEU A 268 -9.67 7.93 -9.42
CA LEU A 268 -8.52 8.55 -8.75
C LEU A 268 -7.31 7.62 -8.69
N THR A 269 -7.53 6.32 -8.49
CA THR A 269 -6.49 5.29 -8.49
C THR A 269 -5.95 5.07 -9.90
N ALA A 270 -6.83 4.92 -10.90
CA ALA A 270 -6.42 4.75 -12.29
C ALA A 270 -5.60 5.94 -12.81
N VAL A 271 -6.06 7.17 -12.55
CA VAL A 271 -5.34 8.41 -12.89
C VAL A 271 -3.99 8.46 -12.19
N ALA A 272 -3.93 8.14 -10.89
CA ALA A 272 -2.67 8.10 -10.14
C ALA A 272 -1.67 7.07 -10.72
N ILE A 273 -2.14 5.87 -11.08
CA ILE A 273 -1.31 4.83 -11.68
C ILE A 273 -0.76 5.31 -13.03
N ILE A 274 -1.64 5.76 -13.93
CA ILE A 274 -1.25 6.22 -15.27
C ILE A 274 -0.26 7.38 -15.16
N LYS A 275 -0.57 8.38 -14.33
CA LYS A 275 0.29 9.54 -14.11
C LYS A 275 1.70 9.16 -13.67
N ASN A 276 1.81 8.26 -12.69
CA ASN A 276 3.09 7.93 -12.06
C ASN A 276 3.86 6.82 -12.79
N PHE A 277 3.21 5.97 -13.58
CA PHE A 277 3.83 4.79 -14.19
C PHE A 277 3.60 4.67 -15.69
N VAL A 278 3.22 5.75 -16.38
CA VAL A 278 2.97 5.77 -17.84
C VAL A 278 4.06 5.02 -18.61
N LEU A 279 5.33 5.25 -18.25
CA LEU A 279 6.46 4.63 -18.93
C LEU A 279 6.56 3.12 -18.67
N ALA A 280 6.41 2.68 -17.42
CA ALA A 280 6.39 1.26 -17.09
C ALA A 280 5.24 0.53 -17.79
N ILE A 281 4.08 1.18 -17.93
CA ILE A 281 2.90 0.63 -18.60
C ILE A 281 3.14 0.56 -20.12
N MET A 282 3.64 1.64 -20.73
CA MET A 282 3.99 1.69 -22.16
C MET A 282 4.97 0.59 -22.55
N ASN A 283 5.98 0.36 -21.72
CA ASN A 283 7.02 -0.64 -21.95
C ASN A 283 6.56 -2.07 -21.62
N GLY A 284 5.30 -2.28 -21.24
CA GLY A 284 4.78 -3.60 -20.86
C GLY A 284 5.44 -4.17 -19.60
N GLN A 285 6.00 -3.33 -18.73
CA GLN A 285 6.63 -3.73 -17.47
C GLN A 285 5.63 -3.79 -16.32
N LEU A 286 4.54 -3.02 -16.40
CA LEU A 286 3.48 -2.96 -15.39
C LEU A 286 2.10 -3.10 -16.05
N THR A 287 1.25 -3.97 -15.47
CA THR A 287 -0.17 -4.04 -15.76
C THR A 287 -0.94 -3.88 -14.46
N VAL A 288 -1.95 -3.02 -14.44
CA VAL A 288 -2.76 -2.78 -13.25
C VAL A 288 -4.25 -2.92 -13.54
N THR A 289 -4.96 -3.66 -12.69
CA THR A 289 -6.42 -3.72 -12.71
C THR A 289 -6.95 -2.97 -11.50
N VAL A 290 -7.89 -2.04 -11.71
CA VAL A 290 -8.63 -1.35 -10.64
C VAL A 290 -10.09 -1.78 -10.76
N LYS A 291 -10.59 -2.49 -9.76
CA LYS A 291 -11.89 -3.16 -9.80
C LYS A 291 -12.73 -2.82 -8.57
N SER A 292 -13.99 -2.51 -8.82
CA SER A 292 -15.05 -2.46 -7.83
C SER A 292 -16.29 -3.19 -8.36
N PRO A 293 -17.36 -3.34 -7.56
CA PRO A 293 -18.63 -3.87 -8.07
C PRO A 293 -19.25 -3.01 -9.18
N LYS A 294 -18.81 -1.75 -9.34
CA LYS A 294 -19.37 -0.80 -10.31
C LYS A 294 -18.59 -0.72 -11.60
N ILE A 295 -17.26 -0.77 -11.51
CA ILE A 295 -16.37 -0.48 -12.65
C ILE A 295 -15.08 -1.28 -12.57
N GLU A 296 -14.51 -1.57 -13.73
CA GLU A 296 -13.21 -2.21 -13.87
C GLU A 296 -12.38 -1.44 -14.90
N TYR A 297 -11.23 -0.92 -14.47
CA TYR A 297 -10.21 -0.36 -15.35
C TYR A 297 -9.08 -1.37 -15.50
N VAL A 298 -8.71 -1.69 -16.74
CA VAL A 298 -7.52 -2.48 -17.07
C VAL A 298 -6.50 -1.54 -17.69
N ILE A 299 -5.38 -1.32 -16.99
CA ILE A 299 -4.34 -0.36 -17.33
C ILE A 299 -3.10 -1.14 -17.76
N GLU A 300 -2.88 -1.20 -19.07
CA GLU A 300 -1.80 -1.93 -19.72
C GLU A 300 -1.44 -1.23 -21.03
N ALA A 301 -0.31 -1.61 -21.65
CA ALA A 301 0.15 -0.99 -22.89
C ALA A 301 -0.95 -0.86 -23.97
N LYS A 302 -1.79 -1.90 -24.14
CA LYS A 302 -2.84 -1.95 -25.16
C LYS A 302 -4.06 -1.08 -24.87
N THR A 303 -4.32 -0.72 -23.62
CA THR A 303 -5.47 0.13 -23.23
C THR A 303 -5.06 1.57 -22.92
N LEU A 304 -3.76 1.80 -22.71
CA LEU A 304 -3.23 3.07 -22.21
C LEU A 304 -3.61 4.28 -23.08
N GLU A 305 -3.57 4.14 -24.42
CA GLU A 305 -3.93 5.23 -25.33
C GLU A 305 -5.41 5.63 -25.19
N GLN A 306 -6.31 4.63 -25.18
CA GLN A 306 -7.75 4.86 -24.99
C GLN A 306 -8.02 5.50 -23.62
N LEU A 307 -7.32 5.07 -22.57
CA LEU A 307 -7.46 5.66 -21.24
C LEU A 307 -6.98 7.12 -21.21
N LEU A 308 -5.84 7.43 -21.83
CA LEU A 308 -5.24 8.76 -21.83
C LEU A 308 -6.03 9.78 -22.64
N PHE A 309 -6.52 9.39 -23.82
CA PHE A 309 -7.06 10.32 -24.82
C PHE A 309 -8.58 10.26 -25.00
N ASN A 310 -9.24 9.23 -24.46
CA ASN A 310 -10.70 9.11 -24.53
C ASN A 310 -11.33 9.10 -23.13
N GLU A 311 -10.98 8.13 -22.28
CA GLU A 311 -11.62 7.98 -20.95
C GLU A 311 -11.26 9.14 -20.00
N PHE A 312 -9.97 9.48 -19.94
CA PHE A 312 -9.44 10.54 -19.07
C PHE A 312 -8.88 11.73 -19.85
N SER A 313 -9.42 11.98 -21.05
CA SER A 313 -8.98 13.06 -21.96
C SER A 313 -8.95 14.42 -21.27
N ASP A 314 -9.96 14.67 -20.44
CA ASP A 314 -10.21 15.96 -19.80
C ASP A 314 -9.65 16.02 -18.37
N ASP A 315 -9.04 14.93 -17.86
CA ASP A 315 -8.42 14.95 -16.54
C ASP A 315 -7.17 15.85 -16.56
N PRO A 316 -7.14 16.93 -15.75
CA PRO A 316 -6.03 17.88 -15.76
C PRO A 316 -4.74 17.31 -15.18
N GLN A 317 -4.81 16.28 -14.32
CA GLN A 317 -3.63 15.64 -13.72
C GLN A 317 -2.83 14.85 -14.76
N LEU A 318 -3.49 14.40 -15.84
CA LEU A 318 -2.87 13.64 -16.93
C LEU A 318 -2.36 14.52 -18.09
N LYS A 319 -2.48 15.85 -18.01
CA LYS A 319 -2.00 16.76 -19.06
C LYS A 319 -0.55 16.50 -19.45
N TYR A 320 0.37 16.44 -18.48
CA TYR A 320 1.78 16.18 -18.75
C TYR A 320 2.07 14.72 -19.08
N THR A 321 1.23 13.81 -18.61
CA THR A 321 1.32 12.38 -18.92
C THR A 321 0.99 12.12 -20.40
N ARG A 322 -0.04 12.78 -20.95
CA ARG A 322 -0.34 12.76 -22.39
C ARG A 322 0.82 13.28 -23.24
N GLN A 323 1.38 14.45 -22.87
CA GLN A 323 2.57 14.99 -23.56
C GLN A 323 3.76 14.04 -23.46
N THR A 324 3.98 13.41 -22.30
CA THR A 324 5.04 12.40 -22.11
C THR A 324 4.83 11.20 -23.05
N TYR A 325 3.60 10.67 -23.14
CA TYR A 325 3.25 9.57 -24.03
C TYR A 325 3.52 9.92 -25.51
N GLU A 326 3.07 11.10 -25.97
CA GLU A 326 3.29 11.58 -27.34
C GLU A 326 4.78 11.86 -27.63
N THR A 327 5.53 12.37 -26.67
CA THR A 327 6.98 12.60 -26.80
C THR A 327 7.75 11.29 -26.93
N ILE A 328 7.36 10.25 -26.20
CA ILE A 328 8.02 8.94 -26.30
C ILE A 328 7.67 8.23 -27.61
N THR A 329 6.40 8.31 -28.04
CA THR A 329 5.90 7.61 -29.23
C THR A 329 6.26 8.31 -30.54
N ASN A 330 6.23 9.64 -30.56
CA ASN A 330 6.30 10.46 -31.77
C ASN A 330 7.39 11.54 -31.70
N GLY A 331 8.26 11.51 -30.69
CA GLY A 331 9.39 12.44 -30.54
C GLY A 331 10.71 11.88 -31.07
N GLU A 332 11.76 12.68 -30.95
CA GLU A 332 13.12 12.30 -31.32
C GLU A 332 13.85 11.71 -30.11
N LEU A 333 14.40 10.50 -30.28
CA LEU A 333 15.26 9.85 -29.29
C LEU A 333 16.73 10.27 -29.50
N ILE A 334 17.29 10.91 -28.48
CA ILE A 334 18.70 11.24 -28.37
C ILE A 334 19.31 10.33 -27.29
N LYS A 335 20.26 9.48 -27.71
CA LYS A 335 21.08 8.72 -26.76
C LYS A 335 22.32 9.52 -26.42
N ALA A 336 22.62 9.63 -25.13
CA ALA A 336 23.81 10.29 -24.64
C ALA A 336 24.58 9.37 -23.68
N LYS A 337 25.82 9.76 -23.39
CA LYS A 337 26.70 9.10 -22.44
C LYS A 337 26.98 10.04 -21.27
N ILE A 338 26.73 9.58 -20.05
CA ILE A 338 27.17 10.22 -18.82
C ILE A 338 28.40 9.49 -18.28
N ALA A 339 28.29 8.19 -18.00
CA ALA A 339 29.36 7.34 -17.48
C ALA A 339 29.64 6.17 -18.44
N GLU A 340 28.60 5.46 -18.86
CA GLU A 340 28.67 4.32 -19.78
C GLU A 340 28.04 4.66 -21.14
N LYS A 341 28.33 3.86 -22.17
CA LYS A 341 27.76 4.12 -23.49
C LYS A 341 26.25 3.82 -23.46
N ASP A 342 25.45 4.76 -23.95
CA ASP A 342 23.98 4.65 -24.04
C ASP A 342 23.27 4.54 -22.66
N ASP A 343 23.85 5.13 -21.62
CA ASP A 343 23.30 5.13 -20.25
C ASP A 343 22.28 6.25 -19.98
N LEU A 344 22.02 7.12 -20.96
CA LEU A 344 21.01 8.17 -20.90
C LEU A 344 20.16 8.19 -22.17
N SER A 345 18.83 8.12 -21.99
CA SER A 345 17.88 8.30 -23.08
C SER A 345 17.07 9.57 -22.90
N ILE A 346 17.15 10.47 -23.86
CA ILE A 346 16.41 11.74 -23.89
C ILE A 346 15.44 11.70 -25.06
N TYR A 347 14.16 11.86 -24.80
CA TYR A 347 13.14 12.04 -25.83
C TYR A 347 12.75 13.50 -25.86
N VAL A 348 12.72 14.11 -27.05
CA VAL A 348 12.37 15.51 -27.23
C VAL A 348 11.29 15.62 -28.30
N LYS A 349 10.27 16.42 -28.03
CA LYS A 349 9.26 16.78 -29.02
C LYS A 349 8.90 18.25 -28.89
N TYR A 350 8.81 18.91 -30.05
CA TYR A 350 8.31 20.28 -30.18
C TYR A 350 6.91 20.25 -30.77
N ASP A 351 6.00 21.01 -30.15
CA ASP A 351 4.67 21.29 -30.70
C ASP A 351 4.18 22.62 -30.12
N GLU A 352 3.62 23.50 -30.94
CA GLU A 352 3.14 24.81 -30.49
C GLU A 352 2.06 24.72 -29.40
N LYS A 353 1.30 23.60 -29.36
CA LYS A 353 0.27 23.34 -28.36
C LYS A 353 0.84 22.83 -27.03
N TYR A 354 2.11 22.43 -26.99
CA TYR A 354 2.72 21.87 -25.79
C TYR A 354 3.04 22.93 -24.74
N SER A 355 2.87 22.52 -23.49
CA SER A 355 3.39 23.26 -22.34
C SER A 355 4.80 22.76 -22.04
N ALA A 356 5.72 23.70 -21.82
CA ALA A 356 7.10 23.40 -21.48
C ALA A 356 7.15 22.43 -20.29
N SER A 357 7.79 21.28 -20.49
CA SER A 357 7.84 20.23 -19.47
C SER A 357 9.09 19.37 -19.60
N LEU A 358 9.67 19.02 -18.45
CA LEU A 358 10.74 18.04 -18.33
C LEU A 358 10.31 16.96 -17.33
N SER A 359 10.07 15.75 -17.82
CA SER A 359 9.69 14.59 -17.01
C SER A 359 10.90 13.69 -16.79
N ARG A 360 11.18 13.35 -15.53
CA ARG A 360 12.27 12.45 -15.14
C ARG A 360 11.72 11.15 -14.57
N PHE A 361 12.20 10.04 -15.07
CA PHE A 361 11.76 8.71 -14.63
C PHE A 361 12.88 7.96 -13.91
N ARG A 362 12.50 7.01 -13.06
CA ARG A 362 13.40 5.99 -12.55
C ARG A 362 13.58 4.88 -13.59
N SER A 363 14.61 4.06 -13.42
CA SER A 363 14.82 2.84 -14.20
C SER A 363 13.62 1.88 -14.17
N THR A 364 12.83 1.88 -13.10
CA THR A 364 11.59 1.10 -12.96
C THR A 364 10.40 1.69 -13.72
N GLY A 365 10.56 2.83 -14.40
CA GLY A 365 9.51 3.51 -15.15
C GLY A 365 8.57 4.37 -14.30
N MET A 366 8.89 4.61 -13.02
CA MET A 366 8.15 5.51 -12.14
C MET A 366 8.59 6.96 -12.33
N LEU A 367 7.62 7.87 -12.45
CA LEU A 367 7.83 9.32 -12.48
C LEU A 367 8.45 9.81 -11.15
N ILE A 368 9.58 10.51 -11.25
CA ILE A 368 10.20 11.21 -10.12
C ILE A 368 9.53 12.57 -9.96
N ASN A 369 9.50 13.35 -11.04
CA ASN A 369 8.80 14.63 -11.13
C ASN A 369 8.68 15.10 -12.58
N THR A 370 7.80 16.09 -12.78
CA THR A 370 7.75 16.91 -13.98
C THR A 370 8.01 18.37 -13.59
N THR A 371 9.05 18.98 -14.15
CA THR A 371 9.35 20.40 -13.95
C THR A 371 8.83 21.22 -15.13
N THR A 372 8.19 22.35 -14.83
CA THR A 372 7.55 23.24 -15.83
C THR A 372 8.21 24.61 -15.92
N ASN A 373 9.13 24.92 -15.00
CA ASN A 373 9.89 26.16 -14.96
C ASN A 373 11.31 25.88 -15.50
N ASP A 374 11.95 26.88 -16.12
CA ASP A 374 13.30 26.79 -16.71
C ASP A 374 13.46 25.80 -17.89
N VAL A 375 12.39 25.56 -18.63
CA VAL A 375 12.40 24.78 -19.89
C VAL A 375 12.10 25.73 -21.05
N LEU A 376 12.78 25.57 -22.20
CA LEU A 376 12.51 26.36 -23.41
C LEU A 376 11.01 26.26 -23.80
N PRO A 377 10.37 27.35 -24.23
CA PRO A 377 8.93 27.35 -24.54
C PRO A 377 8.59 26.38 -25.69
N HIS A 378 7.44 25.69 -25.56
CA HIS A 378 6.85 24.75 -26.55
C HIS A 378 7.57 23.41 -26.78
N PHE A 379 8.37 22.94 -25.81
CA PHE A 379 9.00 21.61 -25.86
C PHE A 379 8.56 20.70 -24.70
N SER A 380 8.54 19.38 -24.95
CA SER A 380 8.45 18.35 -23.92
C SER A 380 9.69 17.46 -24.00
N VAL A 381 10.36 17.27 -22.86
CA VAL A 381 11.58 16.46 -22.73
C VAL A 381 11.34 15.34 -21.71
N VAL A 382 11.68 14.11 -22.07
CA VAL A 382 11.63 12.95 -21.18
C VAL A 382 13.03 12.40 -21.01
N ILE A 383 13.48 12.27 -19.75
CA ILE A 383 14.78 11.68 -19.41
C ILE A 383 14.55 10.37 -18.67
N MET A 384 15.21 9.32 -19.16
CA MET A 384 15.20 7.98 -18.59
C MET A 384 16.60 7.52 -18.22
#